data_AF-A0A1Q7HQA5-F1
#
_entry.id   AF-A0A1Q7HQA5-F1
#
_cell.length_a   1.000
_cell.length_b   1.000
_cell.length_c   1.000
_cell.angle_alpha   90.00
_cell.angle_beta   90.00
_cell.angle_gamma   90.00
#
_symmetry.space_group_name_H-M   'P 1'
#
loop_
_entity.id
_entity.type
_entity.pdbx_description
1 polymer ?
#
loop_
_entity_poly.entity_id
_entity_poly.type
_entity_poly.pdbx_seq_one_letter_code
_entity_poly.pdbx_strand_id
1 'polypeptide(L)'
;MRAMFMSPEFTSGESFRALIKSPIEFMISSAKALGATNLSRTINGYGSTLGMNLFDPPSVAGWGDNASWISSNTMLQRANYASTILGQLRTVPTAIKAHERHLDGVLGGGTVQELNNARDDRSRWFAVFMSPEFQLK
;
A
#
# COMPACT_ATOMS: atom_id res chain seq x y z
N MET A 1 20.84 -8.73 18.75
CA MET A 1 19.89 -8.83 17.60
C MET A 1 19.73 -10.24 17.07
N ARG A 2 20.78 -11.04 16.83
CA ARG A 2 20.66 -12.42 16.28
C ARG A 2 19.63 -13.30 16.98
N ALA A 3 19.58 -13.28 18.32
CA ALA A 3 18.62 -14.06 19.09
C ALA A 3 17.16 -13.66 18.85
N MET A 4 16.87 -12.36 18.63
CA MET A 4 15.51 -11.91 18.31
C MET A 4 15.09 -12.28 16.89
N PHE A 5 15.95 -12.07 15.89
CA PHE A 5 15.60 -12.37 14.49
C PHE A 5 15.56 -13.87 14.15
N MET A 6 16.09 -14.72 15.03
CA MET A 6 16.06 -16.18 14.90
C MET A 6 15.09 -16.82 15.90
N SER A 7 14.32 -16.03 16.65
CA SER A 7 13.34 -16.58 17.57
C SER A 7 12.18 -17.20 16.78
N PRO A 8 11.54 -18.28 17.28
CA PRO A 8 10.41 -18.90 16.60
C PRO A 8 9.28 -17.91 16.32
N GLU A 9 9.05 -16.96 17.25
CA GLU A 9 8.02 -15.93 17.14
C GLU A 9 8.30 -15.01 15.95
N PHE A 10 9.53 -14.55 15.79
CA PHE A 10 9.90 -13.66 14.68
C PHE A 10 9.76 -14.32 13.30
N THR A 11 10.05 -15.62 13.20
CA THR A 11 9.94 -16.37 11.94
C THR A 11 8.60 -17.06 11.73
N SER A 12 7.65 -16.90 12.65
CA SER A 12 6.35 -17.55 12.58
C SER A 12 5.54 -17.04 11.38
N GLY A 13 4.77 -17.93 10.75
CA GLY A 13 3.87 -17.55 9.66
C GLY A 13 2.79 -16.55 10.10
N GLU A 14 2.41 -16.57 11.39
CA GLU A 14 1.46 -15.61 11.98
C GLU A 14 2.02 -14.20 12.08
N SER A 15 3.35 -14.05 12.18
CA SER A 15 4.02 -12.74 12.24
C SER A 15 4.34 -12.19 10.84
N PHE A 16 4.36 -13.04 9.83
CA PHE A 16 4.59 -12.63 8.44
C PHE A 16 3.36 -11.86 7.91
N ARG A 17 3.56 -10.60 7.52
CA ARG A 17 2.50 -9.74 6.96
C ARG A 17 1.28 -9.58 7.89
N ALA A 18 1.52 -9.63 9.20
CA ALA A 18 0.47 -9.56 10.22
C ALA A 18 -0.12 -8.15 10.39
N LEU A 19 0.58 -7.11 9.91
CA LEU A 19 0.24 -5.72 10.15
C LEU A 19 -0.29 -5.05 8.89
N ILE A 20 -1.33 -4.23 9.06
CA ILE A 20 -1.82 -3.35 8.00
C ILE A 20 -0.94 -2.09 7.94
N LYS A 21 -0.62 -1.63 6.73
CA LYS A 21 0.06 -0.35 6.50
C LYS A 21 -0.84 0.79 6.97
N SER A 22 -0.24 1.77 7.64
CA SER A 22 -0.88 3.07 7.89
C SER A 22 -1.16 3.80 6.56
N PRO A 23 -2.02 4.84 6.54
CA PRO A 23 -2.29 5.61 5.33
C PRO A 23 -1.03 6.13 4.62
N ILE A 24 -0.08 6.67 5.39
CA ILE A 24 1.17 7.22 4.84
C ILE A 24 2.05 6.09 4.30
N GLU A 25 2.16 4.97 5.00
CA GLU A 25 2.93 3.81 4.50
C GLU A 25 2.36 3.27 3.19
N PHE A 26 1.02 3.18 3.07
CA PHE A 26 0.36 2.79 1.83
C PHE A 26 0.75 3.75 0.69
N MET A 27 0.57 5.05 0.90
CA MET A 27 0.85 6.06 -0.14
C MET A 27 2.33 6.09 -0.54
N ILE A 28 3.24 6.07 0.43
CA ILE A 28 4.69 6.09 0.18
C ILE A 28 5.14 4.78 -0.50
N SER A 29 4.58 3.63 -0.10
CA SER A 29 4.90 2.35 -0.74
C SER A 29 4.47 2.34 -2.20
N SER A 30 3.28 2.86 -2.53
CA SER A 30 2.81 2.99 -3.91
C SER A 30 3.69 3.93 -4.72
N ALA A 31 4.05 5.10 -4.18
CA ALA A 31 4.96 6.03 -4.83
C ALA A 31 6.33 5.40 -5.13
N LYS A 32 6.90 4.69 -4.14
CA LYS A 32 8.17 3.96 -4.28
C LYS A 32 8.07 2.84 -5.32
N ALA A 33 6.98 2.08 -5.33
CA ALA A 33 6.76 1.01 -6.31
C ALA A 33 6.75 1.53 -7.76
N LEU A 34 6.26 2.76 -7.96
CA LEU A 34 6.27 3.43 -9.27
C LEU A 34 7.59 4.15 -9.58
N GLY A 35 8.54 4.20 -8.64
CA GLY A 35 9.76 5.01 -8.75
C GLY A 35 9.50 6.52 -8.78
N ALA A 36 8.34 6.96 -8.26
CA ALA A 36 7.92 8.35 -8.30
C ALA A 36 8.46 9.14 -7.10
N THR A 37 9.15 10.24 -7.36
CA THR A 37 9.79 11.08 -6.32
C THR A 37 9.08 12.41 -6.08
N ASN A 38 8.16 12.81 -6.96
CA ASN A 38 7.50 14.12 -6.96
C ASN A 38 6.00 14.06 -6.59
N LEU A 39 5.60 13.12 -5.74
CA LEU A 39 4.20 12.93 -5.30
C LEU A 39 3.89 13.53 -3.93
N SER A 40 4.82 14.26 -3.31
CA SER A 40 4.69 14.79 -1.93
C SER A 40 3.43 15.63 -1.73
N ARG A 41 3.07 16.50 -2.69
CA ARG A 41 1.85 17.31 -2.62
C ARG A 41 0.59 16.45 -2.66
N THR A 42 0.55 15.45 -3.55
CA THR A 42 -0.58 14.51 -3.66
C THR A 42 -0.72 13.70 -2.37
N ILE A 43 0.37 13.17 -1.84
CA ILE A 43 0.39 12.41 -0.59
C ILE A 43 -0.12 13.26 0.58
N ASN A 44 0.35 14.50 0.70
CA ASN A 44 -0.10 15.40 1.76
C ASN A 44 -1.60 15.73 1.64
N GLY A 45 -2.10 15.97 0.43
CA GLY A 45 -3.52 16.23 0.19
C GLY A 45 -4.42 15.05 0.59
N TYR A 46 -4.01 13.83 0.23
CA TYR A 46 -4.75 12.62 0.60
C TYR A 46 -4.60 12.22 2.07
N GLY A 47 -3.59 12.72 2.79
CA GLY A 47 -3.43 12.51 4.23
C GLY A 47 -4.70 12.85 5.02
N SER A 48 -5.33 13.98 4.71
CA SER A 48 -6.58 14.43 5.35
C SER A 48 -7.76 13.51 5.07
N THR A 49 -7.78 12.96 3.86
CA THR A 49 -8.87 12.13 3.36
C THR A 49 -8.77 10.69 3.87
N LEU A 50 -7.55 10.21 4.13
CA LEU A 50 -7.27 8.88 4.68
C LEU A 50 -7.12 8.86 6.20
N GLY A 51 -7.23 10.01 6.87
CA GLY A 51 -7.22 10.13 8.34
C GLY A 51 -5.84 10.25 8.98
N MET A 52 -4.81 10.61 8.22
CA MET A 52 -3.44 10.81 8.72
C MET A 52 -2.77 12.00 8.02
N ASN A 53 -3.00 13.20 8.56
CA ASN A 53 -2.26 14.40 8.18
C ASN A 53 -0.83 14.34 8.70
N LEU A 54 0.16 14.66 7.86
CA LEU A 54 1.54 14.72 8.32
C LEU A 54 1.74 15.91 9.28
N PHE A 55 2.49 15.68 10.36
CA PHE A 55 2.81 16.68 11.39
C PHE A 55 1.61 17.22 12.19
N ASP A 56 0.47 16.55 12.11
CA ASP A 56 -0.79 16.95 12.75
C ASP A 56 -1.47 15.74 13.41
N PRO A 57 -0.89 15.17 14.49
CA PRO A 57 -1.48 14.04 15.19
C PRO A 57 -2.74 14.48 15.95
N PRO A 58 -3.79 13.63 16.02
CA PRO A 58 -5.05 14.00 16.65
C PRO A 58 -4.97 14.10 18.18
N SER A 59 -3.95 13.52 18.82
CA SER A 59 -3.73 13.60 20.27
C SER A 59 -2.27 13.30 20.64
N VAL A 60 -1.94 13.39 21.93
CA VAL A 60 -0.64 12.97 22.49
C VAL A 60 -0.33 11.48 22.29
N ALA A 61 -1.36 10.64 22.09
CA ALA A 61 -1.18 9.23 21.74
C ALA A 61 -0.77 9.03 20.27
N GLY A 62 -0.84 10.07 19.45
CA GLY A 62 -0.57 10.01 18.01
C GLY A 62 -1.79 9.56 17.20
N TRP A 63 -1.54 8.93 16.06
CA TRP A 63 -2.57 8.33 15.19
C TRP A 63 -2.96 6.94 15.69
N GLY A 64 -4.16 6.49 15.34
CA GLY A 64 -4.64 5.16 15.70
C GLY A 64 -3.79 4.02 15.11
N ASP A 65 -3.97 2.83 15.67
CA ASP A 65 -3.25 1.64 15.25
C ASP A 65 -3.48 1.29 13.78
N ASN A 66 -2.54 0.56 13.18
CA ASN A 66 -2.49 0.13 11.79
C ASN A 66 -3.82 -0.07 11.04
N ALA A 67 -4.79 -0.79 11.62
CA ALA A 67 -6.07 -1.11 10.98
C ALA A 67 -7.18 -0.07 11.21
N SER A 68 -6.99 0.90 12.11
CA SER A 68 -8.04 1.80 12.58
C SER A 68 -8.56 2.74 11.50
N TRP A 69 -7.80 2.95 10.43
CA TRP A 69 -8.22 3.77 9.29
C TRP A 69 -9.07 3.02 8.27
N ILE A 70 -9.21 1.69 8.36
CA ILE A 70 -9.91 0.89 7.35
C ILE A 70 -11.43 1.07 7.50
N SER A 71 -12.07 1.57 6.45
CA SER A 71 -13.51 1.77 6.34
C SER A 71 -13.93 1.80 4.86
N SER A 72 -15.22 1.67 4.57
CA SER A 72 -15.73 1.80 3.20
C SER A 72 -15.32 3.13 2.54
N ASN A 73 -15.27 4.22 3.32
CA ASN A 73 -14.82 5.52 2.82
C ASN A 73 -13.33 5.50 2.46
N THR A 74 -12.46 5.03 3.37
CA THR A 74 -11.02 5.02 3.08
C THR A 74 -10.65 4.04 1.97
N MET A 75 -11.41 2.94 1.79
CA MET A 75 -11.26 2.06 0.62
C MET A 75 -11.49 2.80 -0.71
N LEU A 76 -12.55 3.60 -0.81
CA LEU A 76 -12.81 4.43 -1.99
C LEU A 76 -11.69 5.45 -2.21
N GLN A 77 -11.24 6.10 -1.14
CA GLN A 77 -10.22 7.14 -1.23
C GLN A 77 -8.85 6.59 -1.61
N ARG A 78 -8.56 5.34 -1.25
CA ARG A 78 -7.36 4.63 -1.74
C ARG A 78 -7.42 4.36 -3.24
N ALA A 79 -8.57 3.95 -3.75
CA ALA A 79 -8.76 3.78 -5.20
C ALA A 79 -8.58 5.12 -5.92
N ASN A 80 -9.13 6.20 -5.37
CA ASN A 80 -8.94 7.56 -5.90
C ASN A 80 -7.46 7.97 -5.88
N TYR A 81 -6.76 7.70 -4.78
CA TYR A 81 -5.32 7.97 -4.68
C TYR A 81 -4.52 7.18 -5.73
N ALA A 82 -4.76 5.87 -5.86
CA ALA A 82 -4.08 5.01 -6.83
C ALA A 82 -4.31 5.50 -8.27
N SER A 83 -5.57 5.81 -8.62
CA SER A 83 -5.93 6.39 -9.92
C SER A 83 -5.22 7.73 -10.16
N THR A 84 -5.21 8.62 -9.15
CA THR A 84 -4.58 9.94 -9.23
C THR A 84 -3.08 9.83 -9.50
N ILE A 85 -2.34 9.04 -8.72
CA ILE A 85 -0.88 8.95 -8.91
C ILE A 85 -0.53 8.28 -10.23
N LEU A 86 -1.31 7.29 -10.67
CA LEU A 86 -1.11 6.67 -11.98
C LEU A 86 -1.37 7.69 -13.09
N GLY A 87 -2.42 8.50 -12.99
CA GLY A 87 -2.73 9.56 -13.95
C GLY A 87 -1.70 10.71 -13.99
N GLN A 88 -1.06 11.02 -12.86
CA GLN A 88 -0.04 12.08 -12.77
C GLN A 88 1.29 11.71 -13.44
N LEU A 89 1.62 10.42 -13.51
CA LEU A 89 2.87 9.97 -14.11
C LEU A 89 2.75 9.86 -15.63
N ARG A 90 3.69 10.48 -16.36
CA ARG A 90 3.77 10.34 -17.82
C ARG A 90 3.99 8.89 -18.26
N THR A 91 4.89 8.19 -17.57
CA THR A 91 5.20 6.78 -17.77
C THR A 91 5.15 6.06 -16.43
N VAL A 92 4.76 4.79 -16.45
CA VAL A 92 4.85 3.90 -15.29
C VAL A 92 5.87 2.80 -15.58
N PRO A 93 6.56 2.27 -14.56
CA PRO A 93 7.42 1.11 -14.75
C PRO A 93 6.59 -0.10 -15.18
N THR A 94 7.24 -1.08 -15.82
CA THR A 94 6.57 -2.34 -16.16
C THR A 94 6.07 -3.06 -14.90
N ALA A 95 4.84 -3.54 -14.95
CA ALA A 95 4.16 -4.17 -13.83
C ALA A 95 4.28 -5.71 -13.83
N ILE A 96 5.00 -6.30 -14.80
CA ILE A 96 5.10 -7.77 -14.97
C ILE A 96 5.49 -8.46 -13.65
N LYS A 97 6.53 -7.96 -12.99
CA LYS A 97 7.06 -8.48 -11.71
C LYS A 97 6.61 -7.69 -10.48
N ALA A 98 5.60 -6.83 -10.61
CA ALA A 98 5.13 -6.01 -9.49
C ALA A 98 4.60 -6.88 -8.34
N HIS A 99 3.87 -7.96 -8.67
CA HIS A 99 3.33 -8.89 -7.69
C HIS A 99 4.42 -9.66 -6.93
N GLU A 100 5.48 -10.11 -7.61
CA GLU A 100 6.62 -10.77 -6.96
C GLU A 100 7.33 -9.82 -5.99
N ARG A 101 7.54 -8.56 -6.40
CA ARG A 101 8.34 -7.58 -5.63
C ARG A 101 7.60 -6.90 -4.50
N HIS A 102 6.29 -6.70 -4.63
CA HIS A 102 5.51 -5.91 -3.69
C HIS A 102 4.46 -6.73 -2.94
N LEU A 103 4.14 -7.93 -3.43
CA LEU A 103 3.22 -8.87 -2.81
C LEU A 103 3.94 -10.15 -2.33
N ASP A 104 5.27 -10.23 -2.47
CA ASP A 104 6.10 -11.39 -2.07
C ASP A 104 5.64 -12.72 -2.69
N GLY A 105 4.95 -12.66 -3.84
CA GLY A 105 4.35 -13.83 -4.49
C GLY A 105 3.13 -14.42 -3.77
N VAL A 106 2.72 -13.85 -2.63
CA VAL A 106 1.50 -14.26 -1.91
C VAL A 106 0.31 -13.58 -2.59
N LEU A 107 -0.52 -14.37 -3.27
CA LEU A 107 -1.67 -13.87 -4.02
C LEU A 107 -2.94 -14.65 -3.65
N GLY A 108 -3.96 -13.92 -3.21
CA GLY A 108 -5.32 -14.43 -3.12
C GLY A 108 -5.94 -14.60 -4.50
N GLY A 109 -6.94 -15.50 -4.60
CA GLY A 109 -7.61 -15.79 -5.87
C GLY A 109 -8.22 -14.56 -6.56
N GLY A 110 -8.78 -13.64 -5.77
CA GLY A 110 -9.31 -12.36 -6.30
C GLY A 110 -8.22 -11.50 -6.95
N THR A 111 -7.07 -11.36 -6.28
CA THR A 111 -5.93 -10.61 -6.80
C THR A 111 -5.38 -11.22 -8.10
N VAL A 112 -5.29 -12.55 -8.18
CA VAL A 112 -4.89 -13.25 -9.41
C VAL A 112 -5.85 -12.93 -10.56
N GLN A 113 -7.16 -12.95 -10.30
CA GLN A 113 -8.16 -12.63 -11.32
C GLN A 113 -8.02 -11.19 -11.84
N GLU A 114 -7.87 -10.22 -10.94
CA GLU A 114 -7.67 -8.81 -11.31
C GLU A 114 -6.39 -8.60 -12.11
N LEU A 115 -5.28 -9.24 -11.72
CA LEU A 115 -4.01 -9.17 -12.44
C LEU A 115 -4.05 -9.81 -13.84
N ASN A 116 -4.90 -10.83 -14.02
CA ASN A 116 -5.14 -11.47 -15.32
C ASN A 116 -6.07 -10.64 -16.21
N ASN A 117 -6.99 -9.88 -15.62
CA ASN A 117 -7.91 -8.99 -16.34
C ASN A 117 -7.27 -7.66 -16.77
N ALA A 118 -6.16 -7.26 -16.12
CA ALA A 118 -5.43 -6.05 -16.45
C ALA A 118 -4.86 -6.09 -17.88
N ARG A 119 -5.10 -5.01 -18.64
CA ARG A 119 -4.77 -4.93 -20.08
C ARG A 119 -3.45 -4.21 -20.36
N ASP A 120 -2.97 -3.43 -19.39
CA ASP A 120 -1.78 -2.61 -19.49
C ASP A 120 -1.08 -2.49 -18.13
N ASP A 121 0.12 -1.88 -18.11
CA ASP A 121 0.88 -1.71 -16.87
C ASP A 121 0.12 -0.85 -15.83
N ARG A 122 -0.70 0.11 -16.26
CA ARG A 122 -1.43 1.00 -15.35
C ARG A 122 -2.55 0.29 -14.61
N SER A 123 -3.38 -0.44 -15.34
CA SER A 123 -4.43 -1.30 -14.79
C SER A 123 -3.83 -2.39 -13.91
N ARG A 124 -2.68 -2.93 -14.28
CA ARG A 124 -1.97 -3.91 -13.45
C ARG A 124 -1.43 -3.30 -12.15
N TRP A 125 -0.81 -2.12 -12.21
CA TRP A 125 -0.41 -1.38 -10.99
C TRP A 125 -1.60 -1.02 -10.10
N PHE A 126 -2.72 -0.62 -10.71
CA PHE A 126 -3.94 -0.35 -9.96
C PHE A 126 -4.43 -1.61 -9.23
N ALA A 127 -4.47 -2.76 -9.91
CA ALA A 127 -4.82 -4.05 -9.30
C ALA A 127 -3.87 -4.41 -8.15
N VAL A 128 -2.56 -4.19 -8.31
CA VAL A 128 -1.57 -4.38 -7.22
C VAL A 128 -1.89 -3.49 -6.02
N PHE A 129 -2.12 -2.19 -6.21
CA PHE A 129 -2.37 -1.28 -5.07
C PHE A 129 -3.71 -1.52 -4.37
N MET A 130 -4.70 -2.02 -5.09
CA MET A 130 -6.01 -2.35 -4.53
C MET A 130 -6.07 -3.75 -3.92
N SER A 131 -5.05 -4.58 -4.12
CA SER A 131 -4.99 -5.92 -3.57
C SER A 131 -4.94 -5.89 -2.02
N PRO A 132 -5.55 -6.86 -1.32
CA PRO A 132 -5.40 -6.99 0.13
C PRO A 132 -3.94 -7.15 0.55
N GLU A 133 -3.16 -7.92 -0.21
CA GLU A 133 -1.78 -8.28 0.12
C GLU A 133 -0.86 -7.06 0.09
N PHE A 134 -1.11 -6.09 -0.79
CA PHE A 134 -0.35 -4.84 -0.82
C PHE A 134 -0.55 -4.00 0.45
N GLN A 135 -1.63 -4.22 1.20
CA GLN A 135 -1.91 -3.50 2.43
C GLN A 135 -1.10 -4.01 3.61
N LEU A 136 -0.51 -5.19 3.50
CA LEU A 136 0.16 -5.86 4.60
C LEU A 136 1.67 -5.55 4.61
N LYS A 137 2.28 -5.55 5.78
CA LYS A 137 3.72 -5.37 5.99
C LYS A 137 4.25 -6.34 7.04
#